data_AF-A0A6N3X5U3-F1
#
_entry.id   AF-A0A6N3X5U3-F1
#
_cell.length_a   1.000
_cell.length_b   1.000
_cell.length_c   1.000
_cell.angle_alpha   90.00
_cell.angle_beta   90.00
_cell.angle_gamma   90.00
#
_symmetry.space_group_name_H-M   'P 1'
#
loop_
_entity.id
_entity.type
_entity.pdbx_description
1 polymer ?
#
loop_
_entity_poly.entity_id
_entity_poly.type
_entity_poly.pdbx_seq_one_letter_code
_entity_poly.pdbx_strand_id
1 'polypeptide(L)'
;MTSQQQQHPLHGRDRPVVDHLLQVKAPRDQDLVDVARLLHRYHNFPGAEDIKNDLRKAISSWGLSQASLYQRSRAIWARGFRPNMAVDDGLVGSGFDSASEAPTPS
;
A
#
# COMPACT_ATOMS: atom_id res chain seq x y z
N MET A 1 -11.83 -29.77 7.33
CA MET A 1 -12.04 -28.44 7.95
C MET A 1 -12.05 -27.44 6.82
N THR A 2 -13.21 -26.88 6.49
CA THR A 2 -13.35 -25.85 5.45
C THR A 2 -12.78 -24.55 6.00
N SER A 3 -11.56 -24.21 5.60
CA SER A 3 -10.96 -22.91 5.87
C SER A 3 -11.86 -21.85 5.24
N GLN A 4 -12.76 -21.25 6.02
CA GLN A 4 -13.55 -20.12 5.57
C GLN A 4 -12.56 -19.01 5.23
N GLN A 5 -12.33 -18.80 3.94
CA GLN A 5 -11.51 -17.72 3.42
C GLN A 5 -12.04 -16.42 4.04
N GLN A 6 -11.29 -15.81 4.96
CA GLN A 6 -11.74 -14.53 5.51
C GLN A 6 -11.73 -13.52 4.37
N GLN A 7 -12.80 -12.76 4.26
CA GLN A 7 -12.86 -11.64 3.34
C GLN A 7 -12.27 -10.42 4.05
N HIS A 8 -11.25 -9.82 3.45
CA HIS A 8 -10.66 -8.61 4.00
C HIS A 8 -11.69 -7.46 3.92
N PRO A 9 -11.86 -6.62 4.97
CA PRO A 9 -12.86 -5.55 4.96
C PRO A 9 -12.63 -4.51 3.86
N LEU A 10 -11.38 -4.35 3.41
CA LEU A 10 -11.02 -3.44 2.30
C LEU A 10 -11.05 -4.13 0.94
N HIS A 11 -11.45 -5.40 0.84
CA HIS A 11 -11.44 -6.17 -0.41
C HIS A 11 -12.22 -5.46 -1.52
N GLY A 12 -13.43 -4.98 -1.25
CA GLY A 12 -14.24 -4.25 -2.23
C GLY A 12 -13.60 -2.94 -2.74
N ARG A 13 -12.75 -2.30 -1.94
CA ARG A 13 -12.00 -1.10 -2.33
C ARG A 13 -10.71 -1.44 -3.08
N ASP A 14 -10.05 -2.52 -2.70
CA ASP A 14 -8.75 -2.91 -3.24
C ASP A 14 -8.89 -3.70 -4.55
N ARG A 15 -9.99 -4.44 -4.74
CA ARG A 15 -10.24 -5.27 -5.92
C ARG A 15 -10.19 -4.48 -7.23
N PRO A 16 -10.86 -3.30 -7.38
CA PRO A 16 -10.75 -2.49 -8.60
C PRO A 16 -9.32 -2.02 -8.89
N VAL A 17 -8.52 -1.77 -7.84
CA VAL A 17 -7.11 -1.38 -8.01
C VAL A 17 -6.32 -2.57 -8.55
N VAL A 18 -6.51 -3.77 -8.00
CA VAL A 18 -5.87 -5.00 -8.49
C VAL A 18 -6.25 -5.29 -9.94
N ASP A 19 -7.54 -5.17 -10.28
CA ASP A 19 -8.02 -5.40 -11.64
C ASP A 19 -7.42 -4.39 -12.63
N HIS A 20 -7.26 -3.12 -12.23
CA HIS A 20 -6.52 -2.14 -13.03
C HIS A 20 -5.06 -2.55 -13.24
N LEU A 21 -4.35 -2.92 -12.16
CA LEU A 21 -2.94 -3.31 -12.21
C LEU A 21 -2.68 -4.53 -13.11
N LEU A 22 -3.62 -5.47 -13.19
CA LEU A 22 -3.57 -6.61 -14.11
C LEU A 22 -3.65 -6.20 -15.59
N GLN A 23 -4.30 -5.08 -15.90
CA GLN A 23 -4.44 -4.58 -17.27
C GLN A 23 -3.28 -3.68 -17.71
N VAL A 24 -2.51 -3.15 -16.75
CA VAL A 24 -1.35 -2.29 -17.02
C VAL A 24 -0.22 -3.13 -17.63
N LYS A 25 0.20 -2.77 -18.85
CA LYS A 25 1.36 -3.40 -19.52
C LYS A 25 2.70 -2.78 -19.10
N ALA A 26 2.72 -1.48 -18.84
CA ALA A 26 3.90 -0.73 -18.45
C ALA A 26 3.60 0.05 -17.15
N PRO A 27 4.07 -0.44 -15.98
CA PRO A 27 3.73 0.17 -14.71
C PRO A 27 4.42 1.52 -14.52
N ARG A 28 3.68 2.51 -14.03
CA ARG A 28 4.19 3.81 -13.58
C ARG A 28 4.56 3.74 -12.10
N ASP A 29 5.18 4.80 -11.59
CA ASP A 29 5.60 4.89 -10.20
C ASP A 29 4.43 4.67 -9.21
N GLN A 30 3.24 5.22 -9.50
CA GLN A 30 2.03 5.00 -8.70
C GLN A 30 1.62 3.52 -8.69
N ASP A 31 1.65 2.85 -9.84
CA ASP A 31 1.24 1.44 -9.98
C ASP A 31 2.20 0.51 -9.19
N LEU A 32 3.51 0.82 -9.21
CA LEU A 32 4.51 0.09 -8.43
C LEU A 32 4.31 0.27 -6.92
N VAL A 33 4.00 1.51 -6.48
CA VAL A 33 3.74 1.83 -5.08
C VAL A 33 2.45 1.17 -4.61
N ASP A 34 1.39 1.17 -5.42
CA ASP A 34 0.10 0.56 -5.08
C ASP A 34 0.20 -0.96 -4.94
N VAL A 35 0.88 -1.65 -5.86
CA VAL A 35 1.14 -3.09 -5.71
C VAL A 35 1.95 -3.38 -4.45
N ALA A 36 3.01 -2.63 -4.18
CA ALA A 36 3.84 -2.85 -2.99
C ALA A 36 3.03 -2.65 -1.70
N ARG A 37 2.18 -1.63 -1.66
CA ARG A 37 1.28 -1.35 -0.53
C ARG A 37 0.26 -2.48 -0.33
N LEU A 38 -0.38 -2.94 -1.41
CA LEU A 38 -1.36 -4.02 -1.35
C LEU A 38 -0.69 -5.33 -0.93
N LEU A 39 0.48 -5.66 -1.46
CA LEU A 39 1.24 -6.83 -1.01
C LEU A 39 1.50 -6.80 0.49
N HIS A 40 1.93 -5.66 1.03
CA HIS A 40 2.17 -5.54 2.47
C HIS A 40 0.89 -5.68 3.30
N ARG A 41 -0.20 -5.05 2.85
CA ARG A 41 -1.53 -5.15 3.50
C ARG A 41 -2.03 -6.59 3.60
N TYR A 42 -1.92 -7.35 2.52
CA TYR A 42 -2.44 -8.71 2.45
C TYR A 42 -1.43 -9.78 2.91
N HIS A 43 -0.17 -9.43 3.20
CA HIS A 43 0.91 -10.40 3.47
C HIS A 43 0.59 -11.37 4.61
N ASN A 44 0.09 -10.87 5.74
CA ASN A 44 -0.19 -11.67 6.92
C ASN A 44 -1.70 -11.90 7.16
N PHE A 45 -2.53 -11.67 6.14
CA PHE A 45 -3.97 -11.82 6.27
C PHE A 45 -4.40 -13.26 5.95
N PRO A 46 -5.15 -13.94 6.83
CA PRO A 46 -5.63 -15.30 6.59
C PRO A 46 -6.83 -15.31 5.63
N GLY A 47 -6.55 -15.32 4.31
CA GLY A 47 -7.56 -15.31 3.24
C GLY A 47 -7.16 -14.39 2.08
N ALA A 48 -8.15 -13.96 1.29
CA ALA A 48 -7.97 -13.10 0.11
C ALA A 48 -6.92 -13.64 -0.88
N GLU A 49 -6.90 -14.96 -1.07
CA GLU A 49 -5.97 -15.62 -1.99
C GLU A 49 -6.15 -15.14 -3.44
N ASP A 50 -7.36 -14.72 -3.82
CA ASP A 50 -7.63 -14.09 -5.12
C ASP A 50 -6.76 -12.83 -5.31
N ILE A 51 -6.79 -11.90 -4.36
CA ILE A 51 -6.01 -10.66 -4.38
C ILE A 51 -4.51 -10.96 -4.40
N LYS A 52 -4.05 -11.85 -3.51
CA LYS A 52 -2.62 -12.21 -3.42
C LYS A 52 -2.10 -12.82 -4.71
N ASN A 53 -2.89 -13.72 -5.30
CA ASN A 53 -2.52 -14.38 -6.56
C ASN A 53 -2.50 -13.39 -7.72
N ASP A 54 -3.49 -12.49 -7.79
CA ASP A 54 -3.58 -11.50 -8.85
C ASP A 54 -2.48 -10.43 -8.76
N LEU A 55 -2.13 -9.98 -7.54
CA LEU A 55 -0.95 -9.12 -7.32
C LEU A 55 0.34 -9.79 -7.80
N ARG A 56 0.52 -11.09 -7.53
CA ARG A 56 1.69 -11.84 -8.01
C ARG A 56 1.71 -11.98 -9.53
N LYS A 57 0.55 -12.15 -10.17
CA LYS A 57 0.43 -12.16 -11.64
C LYS A 57 0.79 -10.81 -12.24
N ALA A 58 0.32 -9.70 -11.67
CA ALA A 58 0.64 -8.35 -12.14
C ALA A 58 2.16 -8.08 -12.10
N ILE A 59 2.82 -8.45 -11.00
CA ILE A 59 4.28 -8.31 -10.89
C ILE A 59 5.01 -9.16 -11.95
N SER A 60 4.53 -10.38 -12.17
CA SER A 60 5.11 -11.30 -13.14
C SER A 60 4.89 -10.84 -14.58
N SER A 61 3.75 -10.23 -14.91
CA SER A 61 3.49 -9.68 -16.25
C SER A 61 4.40 -8.51 -16.59
N TRP A 62 4.90 -7.78 -15.58
CA TRP A 62 5.90 -6.72 -15.73
C TRP A 62 7.34 -7.23 -15.73
N GLY A 63 7.56 -8.54 -15.59
CA GLY A 63 8.90 -9.12 -15.52
C GLY A 63 9.68 -8.71 -14.26
N LEU A 64 8.98 -8.33 -13.18
CA LEU A 64 9.60 -7.91 -11.93
C LEU A 64 9.59 -9.05 -10.91
N SER A 65 10.53 -9.01 -9.98
CA SER A 65 10.46 -9.80 -8.74
C SER A 65 9.90 -8.95 -7.61
N GLN A 66 9.36 -9.59 -6.57
CA GLN A 66 8.91 -8.89 -5.36
C GLN A 66 10.03 -8.06 -4.71
N ALA A 67 11.27 -8.57 -4.70
CA ALA A 67 12.43 -7.83 -4.20
C ALA A 67 12.72 -6.57 -5.04
N SER A 68 12.71 -6.70 -6.37
CA SER A 68 12.91 -5.59 -7.30
C SER A 68 11.80 -4.54 -7.17
N LEU A 69 10.54 -4.98 -7.01
CA LEU A 69 9.41 -4.10 -6.75
C LEU A 69 9.63 -3.26 -5.48
N TYR A 70 10.02 -3.89 -4.37
CA TYR A 70 10.27 -3.16 -3.12
C TYR A 70 11.47 -2.22 -3.20
N GLN A 71 12.53 -2.58 -3.94
CA GLN A 71 13.64 -1.67 -4.19
C GLN A 71 13.19 -0.44 -5.00
N ARG A 72 12.46 -0.64 -6.09
CA ARG A 72 11.94 0.45 -6.93
C ARG A 72 10.97 1.33 -6.15
N SER A 73 10.05 0.72 -5.40
CA SER A 73 9.09 1.45 -4.56
C SER A 73 9.82 2.34 -3.56
N ARG A 74 10.83 1.81 -2.84
CA ARG A 74 11.63 2.62 -1.89
C ARG A 74 12.36 3.78 -2.57
N ALA A 75 12.90 3.57 -3.77
CA ALA A 75 13.53 4.64 -4.54
C ALA A 75 12.52 5.74 -4.94
N ILE A 76 11.28 5.36 -5.30
CA ILE A 76 10.19 6.29 -5.60
C ILE A 76 9.84 7.12 -4.36
N TRP A 77 9.68 6.50 -3.19
CA TRP A 77 9.45 7.21 -1.93
C TRP A 77 10.58 8.18 -1.57
N ALA A 78 11.84 7.75 -1.77
CA ALA A 78 13.03 8.56 -1.52
C ALA A 78 13.10 9.81 -2.42
N ARG A 79 12.50 9.77 -3.61
CA ARG A 79 12.40 10.91 -4.53
C ARG A 79 11.32 11.93 -4.13
N GLY A 80 10.61 11.71 -3.03
CA GLY A 80 9.55 12.60 -2.56
C GLY A 80 8.15 12.21 -3.03
N PHE A 81 7.97 11.04 -3.65
CA PHE A 81 6.66 10.56 -4.06
C PHE A 81 5.72 10.41 -2.86
N ARG A 82 4.47 10.87 -3.01
CA ARG A 82 3.41 10.73 -2.01
C ARG A 82 2.16 10.22 -2.71
N PRO A 83 1.71 8.98 -2.45
CA PRO A 83 0.48 8.48 -3.02
C PRO A 83 -0.69 9.32 -2.48
N ASN A 84 -1.65 9.67 -3.36
CA ASN A 84 -2.84 10.46 -3.05
C ASN A 84 -2.62 11.97 -2.80
N MET A 85 -1.48 12.54 -3.19
CA MET A 85 -1.23 13.99 -3.14
C MET A 85 -1.78 14.74 -4.37
N ALA A 86 -2.92 14.28 -4.91
CA ALA A 86 -3.76 15.16 -5.71
C ALA A 86 -4.56 16.01 -4.71
N VAL A 87 -4.11 17.26 -4.54
CA VAL A 87 -4.68 18.34 -3.69
C VAL A 87 -4.53 18.19 -2.17
N ASP A 88 -3.34 18.43 -1.63
CA ASP A 88 -3.20 19.39 -0.52
C ASP A 88 -1.72 19.81 -0.41
N ASP A 89 -1.42 20.90 -1.09
CA ASP A 89 -0.18 21.65 -0.92
C ASP A 89 -0.33 22.44 0.39
N GLY A 90 0.05 21.86 1.54
CA GLY A 90 0.35 22.67 2.72
C GLY A 90 -0.17 22.28 4.11
N LEU A 91 -1.03 21.28 4.33
CA LEU A 91 -1.44 20.91 5.71
C LEU A 91 -0.48 19.93 6.40
N VAL A 92 0.76 20.37 6.62
CA VAL A 92 1.58 19.86 7.73
C VAL A 92 1.23 20.69 8.97
N GLY A 93 0.06 20.42 9.55
CA GLY A 93 -0.28 20.89 10.89
C GLY A 93 0.59 20.14 11.91
N SER A 94 1.77 20.69 12.19
CA SER A 94 2.66 20.20 13.23
C SER A 94 2.04 20.46 14.61
N GLY A 95 1.06 19.63 15.00
CA GLY A 95 0.41 19.65 16.31
C GLY A 95 1.07 18.65 17.25
N PHE A 96 2.38 18.76 17.44
CA PHE A 96 3.07 18.17 18.59
C PHE A 96 3.33 19.30 19.59
N ASP A 97 2.26 19.77 20.23
CA ASP A 97 2.39 20.58 21.44
C ASP A 97 2.76 19.62 22.57
N SER A 98 4.06 19.57 22.89
CA SER A 98 4.52 19.08 24.19
C SER A 98 3.94 20.00 25.26
N ALA A 99 2.77 19.67 25.80
CA ALA A 99 2.32 20.21 27.07
C ALA A 99 3.22 19.62 28.18
N SER A 100 4.36 20.24 28.37
CA SER A 100 5.13 20.16 29.61
C SER A 100 4.30 20.82 30.71
N GLU A 101 3.49 20.04 31.43
CA GLU A 101 2.97 20.50 32.72
C GLU A 101 3.05 19.39 33.76
N ALA A 102 4.12 19.46 34.54
CA ALA A 102 4.16 19.11 35.95
C ALA A 102 5.14 20.11 36.60
N PRO A 103 5.06 20.48 37.90
CA PRO A 103 4.15 20.03 38.98
C PRO A 103 3.43 21.20 39.72
N THR A 104 2.43 20.98 40.57
CA THR A 104 2.64 20.81 42.03
C THR A 104 1.31 20.49 42.74
N PRO A 105 1.33 19.64 43.79
CA PRO A 105 0.17 19.38 44.63
C PRO A 105 -0.01 20.48 45.70
N SER A 106 -1.25 20.68 46.12
CA SER A 106 -1.59 21.47 47.32
C SER A 106 -2.14 20.60 48.43
#